data_AF-A0A4V1SI37-F1
#
_entry.id   AF-A0A4V1SI37-F1
#
_cell.length_a   1.000
_cell.length_b   1.000
_cell.length_c   1.000
_cell.angle_alpha   90.00
_cell.angle_beta   90.00
_cell.angle_gamma   90.00
#
_symmetry.space_group_name_H-M   'P 1'
#
loop_
_entity.id
_entity.type
_entity.pdbx_description
1 polymer ?
#
loop_
_entity_poly.entity_id
_entity_poly.type
_entity_poly.pdbx_seq_one_letter_code
_entity_poly.pdbx_strand_id
1 'polypeptide(L)'
;MNYPDGSVIRSGDLIWWDEGACVGHVGEIMEESRQYEAWGLDEPSLEINNVHPFDGSSGGIVYPLWVLESEGLSKFSDPERRELELALSEASRRAGRSFEGLKYVIRAGIENCKRVAWVFILLGDDWLAVEQIVVPRPPESLPHFTSV
;
A
#
# COMPACT_ATOMS: atom_id res chain seq x y z
N MET A 1 13.08 10.31 11.43
CA MET A 1 11.88 9.48 11.62
C MET A 1 12.12 8.06 11.13
N ASN A 2 11.67 7.05 11.87
CA ASN A 2 11.95 5.64 11.59
C ASN A 2 10.68 4.77 11.61
N TYR A 3 10.66 3.69 10.84
CA TYR A 3 9.71 2.60 11.01
C TYR A 3 9.94 1.85 12.33
N PRO A 4 9.00 0.98 12.77
CA PRO A 4 9.16 0.15 13.97
C PRO A 4 10.40 -0.75 13.96
N ASP A 5 10.91 -1.12 12.79
CA ASP A 5 12.15 -1.90 12.64
C ASP A 5 13.44 -1.06 12.80
N GLY A 6 13.31 0.25 13.04
CA GLY A 6 14.41 1.20 13.20
C GLY A 6 14.95 1.77 11.89
N SER A 7 14.47 1.34 10.73
CA SER A 7 14.88 1.88 9.44
C SER A 7 14.26 3.26 9.18
N VAL A 8 14.98 4.13 8.47
CA VAL A 8 14.54 5.51 8.21
C VAL A 8 13.41 5.52 7.16
N ILE A 9 12.34 6.27 7.43
CA ILE A 9 11.25 6.51 6.48
C ILE A 9 11.76 7.41 5.35
N ARG A 10 11.51 7.02 4.09
CA ARG A 10 11.92 7.77 2.90
C ARG A 10 10.82 7.84 1.86
N SER A 11 10.74 8.97 1.15
CA SER A 11 9.94 9.09 -0.07
C SER A 11 10.25 7.97 -1.07
N GLY A 12 9.21 7.42 -1.66
CA GLY A 12 9.25 6.26 -2.55
C GLY A 12 9.22 4.91 -1.84
N ASP A 13 9.26 4.86 -0.50
CA ASP A 13 9.10 3.60 0.21
C ASP A 13 7.70 3.03 0.03
N LEU A 14 7.60 1.79 -0.45
CA LEU A 14 6.38 0.99 -0.38
C LEU A 14 6.12 0.57 1.07
N ILE A 15 4.91 0.83 1.56
CA ILE A 15 4.52 0.66 2.95
C ILE A 15 3.15 0.00 3.08
N TRP A 16 2.97 -0.71 4.19
CA TRP A 16 1.67 -0.99 4.78
C TRP A 16 1.20 0.23 5.56
N TRP A 17 -0.09 0.52 5.46
CA TRP A 17 -0.77 1.57 6.23
C TRP A 17 -2.22 1.15 6.53
N ASP A 18 -2.93 1.93 7.34
CA ASP A 18 -4.28 1.60 7.81
C ASP A 18 -4.30 0.21 8.50
N GLU A 19 -3.47 0.07 9.54
CA GLU A 19 -3.32 -1.16 10.34
C GLU A 19 -2.95 -2.42 9.51
N GLY A 20 -2.25 -2.23 8.38
CA GLY A 20 -1.85 -3.32 7.49
C GLY A 20 -2.95 -3.79 6.53
N ALA A 21 -4.06 -3.05 6.43
CA ALA A 21 -5.11 -3.32 5.46
C ALA A 21 -4.78 -2.75 4.06
N CYS A 22 -4.00 -1.67 4.00
CA CYS A 22 -3.75 -0.95 2.76
C CYS A 22 -2.26 -0.87 2.41
N VAL A 23 -1.98 -0.72 1.12
CA VAL A 23 -0.63 -0.52 0.59
C VAL A 23 -0.54 0.84 -0.06
N GLY A 24 0.61 1.51 0.09
CA GLY A 24 0.86 2.80 -0.51
C GLY A 24 2.35 3.09 -0.63
N HIS A 25 2.68 4.20 -1.28
CA HIS A 25 4.03 4.73 -1.28
C HIS A 25 4.10 5.98 -0.43
N VAL A 26 5.21 6.14 0.29
CA VAL A 26 5.53 7.42 0.91
C VAL A 26 5.74 8.46 -0.19
N GLY A 27 4.90 9.48 -0.21
CA GLY A 27 5.01 10.66 -1.06
C GLY A 27 5.97 11.69 -0.47
N GLU A 28 5.48 12.89 -0.20
CA GLU A 28 6.25 13.95 0.45
C GLU A 28 6.32 13.77 1.99
N ILE A 29 7.50 14.01 2.56
CA ILE A 29 7.71 14.14 4.01
C ILE A 29 7.93 15.62 4.32
N MET A 30 6.99 16.23 5.04
CA MET A 30 6.95 17.66 5.31
C MET A 30 7.37 17.92 6.75
N GLU A 31 8.67 18.08 7.00
CA GLU A 31 9.22 18.32 8.35
C GLU A 31 9.33 19.82 8.68
N GLU A 32 9.52 20.66 7.67
CA GLU A 32 9.67 22.11 7.85
C GLU A 32 8.33 22.85 7.69
N SER A 33 8.15 23.92 8.48
CA SER A 33 6.93 24.76 8.43
C SER A 33 6.54 25.21 7.04
N ARG A 34 7.52 25.65 6.26
CA ARG A 34 7.28 26.07 4.88
C ARG A 34 6.66 24.97 4.02
N GLN A 35 6.98 23.70 4.25
CA GLN A 35 6.48 22.58 3.46
C GLN A 35 5.03 22.27 3.83
N TYR A 36 4.75 22.01 5.11
CA TYR A 36 3.40 21.63 5.52
C TYR A 36 2.40 22.80 5.42
N GLU A 37 2.84 24.04 5.68
CA GLU A 37 1.99 25.23 5.49
C GLU A 37 1.64 25.45 4.00
N ALA A 38 2.52 25.10 3.07
CA ALA A 38 2.23 25.18 1.63
C ALA A 38 1.12 24.20 1.20
N TRP A 39 0.93 23.13 1.96
CA TRP A 39 -0.17 22.17 1.83
C TRP A 39 -1.41 22.55 2.65
N GLY A 40 -1.39 23.69 3.36
CA GLY A 40 -2.47 24.15 4.22
C GLY A 40 -2.59 23.39 5.55
N LEU A 41 -1.52 22.73 5.97
CA LEU A 41 -1.41 22.00 7.23
C LEU A 41 -0.76 22.89 8.29
N ASP A 42 -0.95 22.55 9.56
CA ASP A 42 -0.44 23.28 10.73
C ASP A 42 0.67 22.53 11.47
N GLU A 43 1.01 21.32 11.03
CA GLU A 43 2.01 20.47 11.66
C GLU A 43 2.78 19.57 10.67
N PRO A 44 3.97 19.08 11.06
CA PRO A 44 4.73 18.15 10.24
C PRO A 44 3.90 16.93 9.86
N SER A 45 3.92 16.60 8.57
CA SER A 45 3.04 15.58 8.00
C SER A 45 3.73 14.73 6.93
N LEU A 46 3.15 13.57 6.67
CA LEU A 46 3.54 12.58 5.66
C LEU A 46 2.40 12.41 4.67
N GLU A 47 2.69 12.50 3.38
CA GLU A 47 1.75 12.06 2.34
C GLU A 47 1.97 10.57 2.03
N ILE A 48 0.87 9.81 1.96
CA ILE A 48 0.84 8.44 1.47
C ILE A 48 0.04 8.41 0.17
N ASN A 49 0.71 8.03 -0.91
CA ASN A 49 0.09 7.81 -2.22
C ASN A 49 -0.46 6.38 -2.29
N ASN A 50 -1.79 6.23 -2.18
CA ASN A 50 -2.46 4.93 -2.25
C ASN A 50 -2.71 4.45 -3.70
N VAL A 51 -2.59 5.36 -4.67
CA VAL A 51 -2.61 5.08 -6.10
C VAL A 51 -1.16 4.94 -6.57
N HIS A 52 -0.91 3.94 -7.43
CA HIS A 52 0.44 3.58 -7.86
C HIS A 52 1.25 4.81 -8.35
N PRO A 53 2.55 4.95 -7.99
CA PRO A 53 3.38 6.15 -8.18
C PRO A 53 3.65 6.57 -9.64
N PHE A 54 3.12 5.84 -10.64
CA PHE A 54 3.19 6.26 -12.04
C PHE A 54 2.02 7.17 -12.43
N ASP A 55 1.05 7.38 -11.53
CA ASP A 55 0.01 8.38 -11.70
C ASP A 55 0.44 9.72 -11.09
N GLY A 56 0.58 10.74 -11.93
CA GLY A 56 0.85 12.13 -11.52
C GLY A 56 -0.37 12.86 -10.96
N SER A 57 -1.39 12.14 -10.50
CA SER A 57 -2.66 12.73 -10.05
C SER A 57 -2.72 12.80 -8.52
N SER A 58 -2.83 14.03 -8.03
CA SER A 58 -2.95 14.43 -6.63
C SER A 58 -4.16 13.79 -5.94
N GLY A 59 -3.91 13.03 -4.89
CA GLY A 59 -4.93 12.41 -4.04
C GLY A 59 -4.36 11.60 -2.88
N GLY A 60 -3.13 11.91 -2.46
CA GLY A 60 -2.49 11.25 -1.33
C GLY A 60 -3.24 11.52 -0.03
N ILE A 61 -3.12 10.56 0.90
CA ILE A 61 -3.67 10.68 2.24
C ILE A 61 -2.58 11.26 3.12
N VAL A 62 -2.89 12.33 3.85
CA VAL A 62 -1.93 13.02 4.70
C VAL A 62 -2.13 12.59 6.15
N TYR A 63 -1.05 12.16 6.79
CA TYR A 63 -1.00 11.84 8.22
C TYR A 63 -0.02 12.75 8.94
N PRO A 64 -0.35 13.27 10.13
CA PRO A 64 0.63 13.90 10.98
C PRO A 64 1.77 12.94 11.34
N LEU A 65 2.98 13.46 11.45
CA LEU A 65 4.18 12.66 11.71
C LEU A 65 4.17 11.92 13.05
N TRP A 66 3.41 12.40 14.03
CA TRP A 66 3.32 11.77 15.35
C TRP A 66 2.42 10.53 15.39
N VAL A 67 1.48 10.37 14.44
CA VAL A 67 0.54 9.23 14.43
C VAL A 67 1.18 7.96 13.86
N LEU A 68 2.33 8.08 13.20
CA LEU A 68 2.96 6.97 12.48
C LEU A 68 3.33 5.79 13.38
N GLU A 69 3.64 6.04 14.66
CA GLU A 69 3.91 4.98 15.65
C GLU A 69 2.65 4.18 16.01
N SER A 70 1.47 4.81 15.96
CA SER A 70 0.18 4.17 16.30
C SER A 70 -0.58 3.59 15.10
N GLU A 71 -0.40 4.14 13.89
CA GLU A 71 -1.14 3.73 12.68
C GLU A 71 -0.69 2.38 12.09
N GLY A 72 0.33 1.74 12.68
CA GLY A 72 0.83 0.45 12.19
C GLY A 72 1.57 0.56 10.85
N LEU A 73 2.19 1.71 10.58
CA LEU A 73 2.99 1.90 9.38
C LEU A 73 4.23 1.01 9.40
N SER A 74 4.38 0.19 8.37
CA SER A 74 5.55 -0.68 8.23
C SER A 74 6.04 -0.71 6.79
N LYS A 75 7.35 -0.77 6.63
CA LYS A 75 7.98 -0.89 5.33
C LYS A 75 7.74 -2.29 4.77
N PHE A 76 7.41 -2.37 3.48
CA PHE A 76 7.35 -3.66 2.79
C PHE A 76 8.71 -4.34 2.78
N SER A 77 8.75 -5.55 3.31
CA SER A 77 9.90 -6.45 3.21
C SER A 77 10.04 -7.03 1.80
N ASP A 78 11.23 -7.53 1.46
CA ASP A 78 11.49 -8.14 0.14
C ASP A 78 10.54 -9.31 -0.19
N PRO A 79 10.22 -10.23 0.75
CA PRO A 79 9.24 -11.29 0.48
C PRO A 79 7.84 -10.74 0.16
N GLU A 80 7.40 -9.70 0.85
CA GLU A 80 6.08 -9.09 0.62
C GLU A 80 6.02 -8.37 -0.72
N ARG A 81 7.12 -7.69 -1.12
CA ARG A 81 7.22 -7.07 -2.45
C ARG A 81 7.05 -8.12 -3.54
N ARG A 82 7.77 -9.23 -3.44
CA ARG A 82 7.66 -10.35 -4.40
C ARG A 82 6.25 -10.95 -4.41
N GLU A 83 5.62 -11.12 -3.25
CA GLU A 83 4.24 -11.62 -3.18
C GLU A 83 3.26 -10.67 -3.89
N LEU A 84 3.40 -9.35 -3.68
CA LEU A 84 2.59 -8.34 -4.33
C LEU A 84 2.83 -8.30 -5.85
N GLU A 85 4.08 -8.38 -6.32
CA GLU A 85 4.42 -8.43 -7.75
C GLU A 85 3.79 -9.64 -8.46
N LEU A 86 3.82 -10.81 -7.81
CA LEU A 86 3.15 -12.02 -8.30
C LEU A 86 1.63 -11.83 -8.36
N ALA A 87 1.05 -11.23 -7.31
CA ALA A 87 -0.38 -10.94 -7.27
C ALA A 87 -0.81 -9.93 -8.34
N LEU A 88 0.00 -8.90 -8.59
CA LEU A 88 -0.24 -7.90 -9.64
C LEU A 88 -0.17 -8.53 -11.04
N SER A 89 0.78 -9.44 -11.25
CA SER A 89 0.91 -10.20 -12.49
C SER A 89 -0.33 -11.08 -12.74
N GLU A 90 -0.80 -11.78 -11.71
CA GLU A 90 -2.02 -12.58 -11.79
C GLU A 90 -3.29 -11.73 -11.97
N ALA A 91 -3.37 -10.56 -11.32
CA ALA A 91 -4.46 -9.61 -11.50
C ALA A 91 -4.51 -9.09 -12.95
N SER A 92 -3.36 -8.69 -13.50
CA SER A 92 -3.21 -8.27 -14.89
C SER A 92 -3.66 -9.36 -15.87
N ARG A 93 -3.24 -10.62 -15.60
CA ARG A 93 -3.65 -11.78 -16.39
C ARG A 93 -5.17 -12.01 -16.33
N ARG A 94 -5.80 -11.87 -15.16
CA ARG A 94 -7.26 -12.02 -14.99
C ARG A 94 -8.05 -10.90 -15.66
N ALA A 95 -7.55 -9.68 -15.58
CA ALA A 95 -8.14 -8.51 -16.23
C ALA A 95 -8.03 -8.57 -17.77
N GLY A 96 -7.10 -9.37 -18.28
CA GLY A 96 -6.77 -9.39 -19.71
C GLY A 96 -6.09 -8.10 -20.19
N ARG A 97 -5.50 -7.31 -19.29
CA ARG A 97 -4.84 -6.03 -19.59
C ARG A 97 -3.70 -5.73 -18.63
N SER A 98 -2.75 -4.92 -19.09
CA SER A 98 -1.69 -4.37 -18.22
C SER A 98 -2.30 -3.35 -17.27
N PHE A 99 -1.74 -3.29 -16.06
CA PHE A 99 -2.06 -2.27 -15.06
C PHE A 99 -1.21 -1.00 -15.22
N GLU A 100 -0.24 -1.02 -16.13
CA GLU A 100 0.60 0.14 -16.44
C GLU A 100 -0.26 1.31 -16.95
N GLY A 101 -0.13 2.46 -16.29
CA GLY A 101 -0.91 3.67 -16.60
C GLY A 101 -2.37 3.64 -16.17
N LEU A 102 -2.82 2.62 -15.42
CA LEU A 102 -4.14 2.60 -14.80
C LEU A 102 -4.08 3.14 -13.38
N LYS A 103 -5.15 3.86 -12.99
CA LYS A 103 -5.40 4.23 -11.60
C LYS A 103 -5.92 3.03 -10.83
N TYR A 104 -5.23 2.62 -9.79
CA TYR A 104 -5.72 1.57 -8.91
C TYR A 104 -5.21 1.65 -7.48
N VAL A 105 -6.01 1.11 -6.57
CA VAL A 105 -5.70 0.96 -5.13
C VAL A 105 -5.47 -0.51 -4.82
N ILE A 106 -4.54 -0.78 -3.90
CA ILE A 106 -4.26 -2.13 -3.41
C ILE A 106 -4.68 -2.22 -1.93
N ARG A 107 -5.41 -3.29 -1.61
CA ARG A 107 -5.78 -3.64 -0.23
C ARG A 107 -5.54 -5.13 0.03
N ALA A 108 -5.33 -5.48 1.29
CA ALA A 108 -5.33 -6.85 1.74
C ALA A 108 -6.76 -7.29 2.07
N GLY A 109 -7.18 -8.46 1.57
CA GLY A 109 -8.32 -9.18 2.11
C GLY A 109 -7.88 -9.91 3.38
N ILE A 110 -8.47 -9.57 4.52
CA ILE A 110 -8.13 -10.14 5.83
C ILE A 110 -9.28 -11.01 6.34
N GLU A 111 -8.98 -12.24 6.73
CA GLU A 111 -9.91 -13.12 7.46
C GLU A 111 -9.17 -13.72 8.66
N ASN A 112 -9.80 -13.73 9.85
CA ASN A 112 -9.20 -14.25 11.08
C ASN A 112 -7.77 -13.71 11.35
N CYS A 113 -7.58 -12.39 11.16
CA CYS A 113 -6.30 -11.71 11.30
C CYS A 113 -5.19 -12.21 10.37
N LYS A 114 -5.54 -12.87 9.26
CA LYS A 114 -4.59 -13.34 8.24
C LYS A 114 -4.97 -12.77 6.88
N ARG A 115 -3.95 -12.37 6.10
CA ARG A 115 -4.15 -12.03 4.69
C ARG A 115 -4.52 -13.28 3.89
N VAL A 116 -5.72 -13.28 3.33
CA VAL A 116 -6.26 -14.34 2.47
C VAL A 116 -6.29 -13.94 1.00
N ALA A 117 -6.19 -12.65 0.68
CA ALA A 117 -6.18 -12.19 -0.71
C ALA A 117 -5.49 -10.84 -0.86
N TRP A 118 -5.10 -10.56 -2.10
CA TRP A 118 -4.85 -9.21 -2.59
C TRP A 118 -6.07 -8.71 -3.34
N VAL A 119 -6.46 -7.47 -3.09
CA VAL A 119 -7.59 -6.81 -3.73
C VAL A 119 -7.08 -5.59 -4.48
N PHE A 120 -7.29 -5.59 -5.79
CA PHE A 120 -6.97 -4.48 -6.67
C PHE A 120 -8.26 -3.81 -7.10
N ILE A 121 -8.37 -2.51 -6.83
CA ILE A 121 -9.55 -1.71 -7.19
C ILE A 121 -9.11 -0.74 -8.28
N LEU A 122 -9.54 -0.99 -9.51
CA LEU A 122 -9.31 -0.09 -10.64
C LEU A 122 -10.27 1.09 -10.54
N LEU A 123 -9.75 2.29 -10.80
CA LEU A 123 -10.50 3.54 -10.72
C LEU A 123 -10.71 4.13 -12.11
N GLY A 124 -11.87 4.74 -12.32
CA GLY A 124 -12.17 5.57 -13.48
C GLY A 124 -11.49 6.94 -13.40
N ASP A 125 -11.69 7.76 -14.43
CA ASP A 125 -11.17 9.14 -14.45
C ASP A 125 -11.78 10.03 -13.36
N ASP A 126 -12.98 9.69 -12.91
CA ASP A 126 -13.73 10.32 -11.83
C ASP A 126 -13.34 9.78 -10.44
N TRP A 127 -12.31 8.93 -10.34
CA TRP A 127 -11.85 8.27 -9.12
C TRP A 127 -12.84 7.30 -8.50
N LEU A 128 -13.90 6.93 -9.21
CA LEU A 128 -14.84 5.91 -8.75
C LEU A 128 -14.32 4.51 -9.10
N ALA A 129 -14.60 3.55 -8.22
CA ALA A 129 -14.28 2.16 -8.47
C ALA A 129 -15.05 1.63 -9.68
N VAL A 130 -14.33 1.21 -10.72
CA VAL A 130 -14.92 0.65 -11.94
C VAL A 130 -14.84 -0.87 -11.99
N GLU A 131 -13.79 -1.43 -11.38
CA GLU A 131 -13.56 -2.87 -11.38
C GLU A 131 -12.77 -3.27 -10.12
N GLN A 132 -13.10 -4.44 -9.58
CA GLN A 132 -12.37 -5.03 -8.47
C GLN A 132 -11.87 -6.42 -8.87
N ILE A 133 -10.57 -6.65 -8.68
CA ILE A 133 -9.92 -7.92 -8.97
C ILE A 133 -9.35 -8.48 -7.67
N VAL A 134 -9.80 -9.70 -7.32
CA VAL A 134 -9.35 -10.40 -6.13
C VAL A 134 -8.42 -11.52 -6.54
N VAL A 135 -7.21 -11.53 -5.96
CA VAL A 135 -6.20 -12.56 -6.12
C VAL A 135 -6.04 -13.28 -4.78
N PRO A 136 -6.64 -14.47 -4.61
CA PRO A 136 -6.48 -15.25 -3.39
C PRO A 136 -5.01 -15.58 -3.15
N ARG A 137 -4.59 -15.52 -1.89
CA ARG A 137 -3.30 -16.03 -1.47
C ARG A 137 -3.31 -17.55 -1.71
N PRO A 138 -2.24 -18.13 -2.28
CA PRO A 138 -2.14 -19.58 -2.36
C PRO A 138 -2.31 -20.17 -0.96
N PRO A 139 -3.00 -21.31 -0.79
CA PRO A 139 -3.01 -21.98 0.50
C PRO A 139 -1.55 -22.23 0.89
N GLU A 140 -1.16 -21.77 2.09
CA GLU A 140 0.11 -22.17 2.67
C GLU A 140 0.12 -23.70 2.64
N SER A 141 1.08 -24.28 1.91
CA SER A 141 1.25 -25.73 1.84
C SER A 141 1.22 -26.25 3.27
N LEU A 142 0.18 -27.03 3.60
CA LEU A 142 0.02 -27.64 4.91
C LEU A 142 1.37 -28.24 5.31
N PRO A 143 1.84 -28.05 6.57
CA PRO A 143 3.06 -28.71 6.99
C PRO A 143 2.89 -30.20 6.70
N HIS A 144 3.85 -30.77 5.96
CA HIS A 144 3.92 -32.21 5.75
C HIS A 144 3.99 -32.86 7.14
N PHE A 145 2.84 -33.31 7.64
CA PHE A 145 2.81 -34.27 8.73
C PHE A 145 3.40 -35.56 8.15
N THR A 146 4.71 -35.73 8.29
CA THR A 146 5.29 -37.06 8.26
C THR A 146 4.66 -37.82 9.41
N SER A 147 3.71 -38.70 9.08
CA SER A 147 3.20 -39.71 9.98
C SER A 147 4.38 -40.47 10.58
N VAL A 148 4.45 -40.51 11.90
CA VAL A 148 5.34 -41.38 12.68
C VAL A 148 4.75 -42.77 12.71
#